data_AF-A0AAN5XKB3-F1
#
_entry.id   AF-A0AAN5XKB3-F1
#
_cell.length_a   1.000
_cell.length_b   1.000
_cell.length_c   1.000
_cell.angle_alpha   90.00
_cell.angle_beta   90.00
_cell.angle_gamma   90.00
#
_symmetry.space_group_name_H-M   'P 1'
#
loop_
_entity.id
_entity.type
_entity.pdbx_description
1 polymer ?
#
loop_
_entity_poly.entity_id
_entity_poly.type
_entity_poly.pdbx_seq_one_letter_code
_entity_poly.pdbx_strand_id
1 'polypeptide(L)' 'MFNNAGIGYPTAVLDHDLDDYHRIIYINQHGGTYGIIGTAKKMHELNIHGVIINIASVFSLLASIGTFVSKGAVIKICII' A
#
# COMPACT_ATOMS: atom_id res chain seq x y z
N MET A 1 -3.16 -8.15 11.41
CA MET A 1 -2.15 -8.20 10.33
C MET A 1 -1.69 -6.78 10.01
N PHE A 2 -0.41 -6.60 9.68
CA PHE A 2 0.15 -5.32 9.27
C PHE A 2 0.64 -5.38 7.82
N ASN A 3 -0.05 -4.67 6.93
CA ASN A 3 0.41 -4.42 5.56
C ASN A 3 1.33 -3.21 5.59
N ASN A 4 2.60 -3.45 5.91
CA ASN A 4 3.61 -2.41 6.06
C ASN A 4 4.57 -2.30 4.87
N ALA A 5 4.82 -3.41 4.17
CA ALA A 5 5.79 -3.44 3.09
C ALA A 5 5.53 -2.33 2.08
N GLY A 6 6.57 -1.54 1.80
CA GLY A 6 6.49 -0.50 0.80
C GLY A 6 7.86 0.02 0.41
N ILE A 7 7.95 0.48 -0.83
CA ILE A 7 9.15 1.07 -1.42
C ILE A 7 8.84 2.46 -1.98
N GLY A 8 9.90 3.24 -2.21
CA GLY A 8 9.83 4.53 -2.88
C GLY A 8 11.20 4.90 -3.43
N TYR A 9 11.19 5.64 -4.52
CA TYR A 9 12.39 6.19 -5.16
C TYR A 9 12.28 7.71 -5.18
N PRO A 10 13.25 8.45 -4.62
CA PRO A 10 13.25 9.89 -4.67
C PRO A 10 13.70 10.38 -6.05
N THR A 11 12.82 10.27 -7.03
CA THR A 11 13.11 10.59 -8.44
C THR A 11 12.25 11.77 -8.89
N ALA A 12 12.83 12.71 -9.63
CA ALA A 12 12.05 13.79 -10.22
C ALA A 12 11.08 13.22 -11.26
N VAL A 13 9.91 13.86 -11.40
CA VAL A 13 8.84 13.34 -12.26
C VAL A 13 9.30 13.14 -13.72
N LEU A 14 10.17 14.03 -14.23
CA LEU A 14 10.67 13.96 -15.60
C LEU A 14 11.71 12.86 -15.82
N ASP A 15 12.35 12.40 -14.75
CA ASP A 15 13.44 11.40 -14.79
C ASP A 15 12.94 10.01 -14.37
N HIS A 16 11.63 9.86 -14.15
CA HIS A 16 11.07 8.63 -13.62
C HIS A 16 10.97 7.55 -14.69
N ASP A 17 11.52 6.38 -14.38
CA ASP A 17 11.33 5.18 -15.18
C ASP A 17 10.00 4.48 -14.87
N LEU A 18 9.36 3.93 -15.90
CA LEU A 18 8.10 3.22 -15.78
C LEU A 18 8.27 1.89 -15.02
N ASP A 19 9.43 1.24 -15.11
CA ASP A 19 9.68 0.01 -14.36
C ASP A 19 9.70 0.26 -12.85
N ASP A 20 10.30 1.37 -12.42
CA ASP A 20 10.27 1.80 -11.02
C ASP A 20 8.84 2.13 -10.57
N TYR A 21 8.06 2.83 -11.41
CA TYR A 21 6.65 3.07 -11.16
C TYR A 21 5.87 1.77 -10.95
N HIS A 22 5.99 0.83 -11.89
CA HIS A 22 5.30 -0.45 -11.82
C HIS A 22 5.71 -1.24 -10.57
N ARG A 23 7.01 -1.24 -10.24
CA ARG A 23 7.52 -1.89 -9.03
C ARG A 23 6.92 -1.28 -7.76
N ILE A 24 6.84 0.05 -7.69
CA ILE A 24 6.22 0.77 -6.56
C ILE A 24 4.74 0.37 -6.42
N ILE A 25 3.97 0.36 -7.51
CA ILE A 25 2.54 0.00 -7.47
C ILE A 25 2.34 -1.46 -7.08
N TYR A 26 3.15 -2.36 -7.63
CA TYR A 26 3.07 -3.79 -7.36
C TYR A 26 3.26 -4.09 -5.87
N ILE A 27 4.23 -3.45 -5.22
CA ILE A 27 4.49 -3.66 -3.80
C ILE A 27 3.50 -2.88 -2.94
N ASN A 28 3.35 -1.57 -3.16
CA ASN A 28 2.63 -0.68 -2.25
C ASN A 28 1.12 -0.84 -2.32
N GLN A 29 0.57 -1.23 -3.48
CA GLN A 29 -0.89 -1.33 -3.69
C GLN A 29 -1.34 -2.78 -3.86
N HIS A 30 -0.76 -3.52 -4.82
CA HIS A 30 -1.17 -4.91 -5.04
C HIS A 30 -0.78 -5.80 -3.87
N GLY A 31 0.45 -5.68 -3.36
CA GLY A 31 0.91 -6.40 -2.16
C GLY A 31 -0.01 -6.20 -0.94
N GLY A 32 -0.37 -4.94 -0.65
CA GLY A 32 -1.34 -4.63 0.40
C GLY A 32 -2.71 -5.26 0.15
N THR A 33 -3.21 -5.18 -1.10
CA THR A 33 -4.50 -5.77 -1.49
C THR A 33 -4.52 -7.29 -1.30
N TYR A 34 -3.46 -8.00 -1.70
CA TYR A 34 -3.32 -9.43 -1.47
C TYR A 34 -3.31 -9.77 0.02
N GLY A 35 -2.60 -8.98 0.83
CA GLY A 35 -2.62 -9.11 2.28
C GLY A 35 -4.03 -8.99 2.87
N ILE A 36 -4.79 -7.96 2.46
CA ILE A 36 -6.16 -7.74 2.93
C ILE A 36 -7.03 -8.94 2.57
N ILE A 37 -7.07 -9.34 1.29
CA ILE A 37 -7.94 -10.42 0.81
C ILE A 37 -7.59 -11.75 1.48
N GLY A 38 -6.29 -12.10 1.53
CA GLY A 38 -5.83 -13.35 2.12
C GLY A 38 -6.15 -13.42 3.62
N THR A 39 -5.88 -12.34 4.35
CA THR A 39 -6.14 -12.28 5.80
C THR A 39 -7.63 -12.30 6.11
N ALA A 40 -8.43 -11.51 5.38
CA ALA A 40 -9.89 -11.45 5.55
C ALA A 40 -10.54 -12.82 5.32
N LYS A 41 -10.16 -13.50 4.23
CA LYS A 41 -10.65 -14.85 3.92
C LYS A 41 -10.30 -15.83 5.05
N LYS A 42 -9.06 -15.78 5.56
CA LYS A 42 -8.63 -16.71 6.61
C LYS A 42 -9.29 -16.41 7.96
N MET A 43 -9.48 -15.15 8.32
CA MET A 43 -10.22 -14.76 9.52
C MET A 43 -11.67 -15.26 9.48
N HIS A 44 -12.32 -15.11 8.31
CA HIS A 44 -13.67 -15.62 8.09
C HIS A 44 -13.73 -17.15 8.18
N GLU A 45 -12.82 -17.87 7.52
CA GLU A 45 -12.74 -19.34 7.55
C GLU A 45 -12.57 -19.88 8.99
N LEU A 46 -11.75 -19.20 9.81
CA LEU A 46 -11.48 -19.60 11.18
C LEU A 46 -12.54 -19.11 12.19
N ASN A 47 -13.53 -18.33 11.74
CA ASN A 47 -14.52 -17.67 12.58
C ASN A 47 -13.90 -16.87 13.75
N ILE A 48 -12.87 -16.09 13.45
CA ILE A 48 -12.18 -15.22 14.40
C ILE A 48 -12.33 -13.75 14.01
N HIS A 49 -12.35 -12.88 15.02
CA HIS A 49 -12.22 -11.44 14.82
C HIS A 49 -10.76 -11.01 14.76
N GLY A 50 -10.47 -9.95 14.02
CA GLY A 50 -9.15 -9.35 14.08
C GLY A 50 -9.01 -8.09 13.25
N VAL A 51 -7.88 -7.42 13.39
CA VAL A 51 -7.65 -6.10 12.77
C VAL A 51 -6.61 -6.22 11.66
N ILE A 52 -6.90 -5.61 10.51
CA ILE A 52 -5.96 -5.42 9.41
C ILE A 52 -5.57 -3.95 9.36
N ILE A 53 -4.28 -3.67 9.50
CA ILE A 53 -3.73 -2.32 9.53
C ILE A 53 -2.89 -2.12 8.27
N ASN A 54 -3.28 -1.15 7.44
CA ASN A 54 -2.55 -0.76 6.22
C ASN A 54 -1.71 0.50 6.50
N ILE A 55 -0.42 0.45 6.22
CA ILE A 55 0.48 1.58 6.48
C ILE A 55 0.57 2.49 5.25
N ALA A 56 -0.03 3.67 5.38
CA ALA A 56 0.06 4.76 4.41
C ALA A 56 1.24 5.71 4.74
N SER A 57 1.14 6.97 4.32
CA SER A 57 2.12 8.02 4.61
C SER A 57 1.44 9.39 4.60
N VAL A 58 2.04 10.42 5.22
CA VAL A 58 1.63 11.82 5.03
C VAL A 58 1.63 12.23 3.56
N PHE A 59 2.47 11.60 2.73
CA PHE A 59 2.49 11.80 1.28
C PHE A 59 1.26 11.25 0.54
N SER A 60 0.35 10.61 1.27
CA SER A 60 -0.98 10.25 0.77
C SER A 60 -1.94 11.44 0.78
N LEU A 61 -1.64 12.46 1.57
CA LEU A 61 -2.45 13.67 1.76
C LEU A 61 -1.79 14.91 1.13
N LEU A 62 -0.46 14.92 1.08
CA LEU A 62 0.34 16.06 0.61
C LEU A 62 1.34 15.60 -0.45
N ALA A 63 1.42 16.31 -1.57
CA ALA A 63 2.49 16.09 -2.54
C ALA A 63 3.80 16.70 -2.03
N SER A 64 4.92 16.00 -2.26
CA SER A 64 6.26 16.52 -2.02
C SER A 64 7.14 16.27 -3.24
N ILE A 65 8.11 17.16 -3.46
CA ILE A 65 9.10 17.00 -4.54
C ILE A 65 9.83 15.67 -4.35
N GLY A 66 10.00 14.94 -5.45
CA GLY A 66 10.66 13.63 -5.46
C GLY A 66 9.82 12.51 -4.83
N THR A 67 8.53 12.70 -4.56
CA THR A 67 7.67 11.62 -4.04
C THR A 67 6.71 11.13 -5.10
N PHE A 68 6.65 9.80 -5.27
CA PHE A 68 5.72 9.18 -6.21
C PHE A 68 4.36 8.89 -5.56
N VAL A 69 3.27 9.12 -6.31
CA VAL A 69 1.88 9.00 -5.84
C VAL A 69 1.44 7.53 -5.76
N SER A 70 2.00 6.78 -4.80
CA SER A 70 1.60 5.38 -4.56
C SER A 70 0.76 5.21 -3.29
N LYS A 71 1.02 6.02 -2.27
CA LYS A 71 0.43 5.87 -0.93
C LYS A 71 -0.98 6.47 -0.82
N GLY A 72 -1.36 7.40 -1.70
CA GLY A 72 -2.73 7.94 -1.79
C GLY A 72 -3.81 6.86 -1.93
N ALA A 73 -3.52 5.78 -2.68
CA ALA A 73 -4.44 4.66 -2.87
C ALA A 73 -4.54 3.71 -1.65
N VAL A 74 -3.63 3.81 -0.68
CA VAL A 74 -3.54 2.92 0.49
C VAL A 74 -4.45 3.38 1.64
N ILE A 75 -4.98 4.61 1.60
CA ILE A 75 -5.98 5.09 2.58
C ILE A 75 -7.33 4.41 2.33
N LYS A 76 -7.44 3.13 2.66
CA LYS A 76 -8.69 2.40 2.84
C LYS A 76 -8.52 1.45 4.03
N ILE A 77 -9.12 1.81 5.16
CA ILE A 77 -9.15 1.00 6.39
C ILE A 77 -10.22 -0.09 6.21
N CYS A 78 -9.89 -1.34 6.54
CA CYS A 78 -10.84 -2.46 6.58
C CYS A 78 -10.84 -3.04 7.99
N ILE A 79 -11.92 -2.82 8.74
CA ILE A 79 -12.20 -3.45 10.03
C ILE A 79 -13.16 -4.61 9.72
N ILE A 80 -12.83 -5.83 10.16
CA ILE A 80 -13.61 -7.06 9.93
C ILE A 80 -13.86 -7.75 11.27
#